data_AF-A0A1W1HY82-F1
#
_entry.id   AF-A0A1W1HY82-F1
#
_cell.length_a   1.000
_cell.length_b   1.000
_cell.length_c   1.000
_cell.angle_alpha   90.00
_cell.angle_beta   90.00
_cell.angle_gamma   90.00
#
_symmetry.space_group_name_H-M   'P 1'
#
loop_
_entity.id
_entity.type
_entity.pdbx_description
1 polymer ?
#
loop_
_entity_poly.entity_id
_entity_poly.type
_entity_poly.pdbx_seq_one_letter_code
_entity_poly.pdbx_strand_id
1 'polypeptide(L)'
;MLHRLALRVLPSLTLAVTEDSVRTRKRLVMFVPGLVAFAVYRAAKHGMSLAEPVTLLLLSGLVSLVTAICAYRVGRGVPFAQLVSADGARRIGWILAWIGFVYGVQLSLLVLALLWLVGYDYAKHPDGPAMMAMIIPSTAVARDAFEIGYVRWLEASGRPFVTFPDGAGLRALLARVTPALAGWVAAGVAGCVSLSLLLAALVSGDMAVLAQGAVVTMAAGTVGLLAFFAGQGNGAAWTAGLSSTRWNELVKFWWWPGLAFASTYYLVLVGGCLYVLKQPMSSPGLFAGVAGLVGGVMALYCYYLGHRRDIENRQPGGVPSALLRCPFVMGILGKSREAIAGTALSGSAAVFDKNSQRASS
;
A
#
# COMPACT_ATOMS: atom_id res chain seq x y z
N MET A 1 -1.12 0.87 4.75
CA MET A 1 -0.44 0.07 3.69
C MET A 1 -1.37 -0.95 3.01
N LEU A 2 -2.37 -1.54 3.70
CA LEU A 2 -3.33 -2.47 3.08
C LEU A 2 -4.04 -1.90 1.84
N HIS A 3 -4.38 -0.61 1.86
CA HIS A 3 -5.00 0.10 0.73
C HIS A 3 -4.18 -0.06 -0.55
N ARG A 4 -2.86 0.07 -0.44
CA ARG A 4 -1.92 -0.07 -1.56
C ARG A 4 -1.82 -1.51 -2.04
N LEU A 5 -1.86 -2.49 -1.14
CA LEU A 5 -1.93 -3.90 -1.51
C LEU A 5 -3.22 -4.19 -2.30
N ALA A 6 -4.37 -3.71 -1.81
CA ALA A 6 -5.66 -3.92 -2.46
C ALA A 6 -5.71 -3.30 -3.87
N LEU A 7 -5.25 -2.06 -4.04
CA LEU A 7 -5.18 -1.35 -5.34
C LEU A 7 -4.31 -2.04 -6.40
N ARG A 8 -3.48 -3.00 -5.97
CA ARG A 8 -2.42 -3.62 -6.77
C ARG A 8 -2.64 -5.11 -7.00
N VAL A 9 -3.41 -5.76 -6.13
CA VAL A 9 -3.67 -7.20 -6.16
C VAL A 9 -5.09 -7.50 -6.64
N LEU A 10 -6.07 -6.66 -6.28
CA LEU A 10 -7.45 -6.86 -6.72
C LEU A 10 -7.57 -6.43 -8.19
N PRO A 11 -8.00 -7.33 -9.10
CA PRO A 11 -8.05 -7.04 -10.53
C PRO A 11 -8.92 -5.82 -10.86
N SER A 12 -10.08 -5.70 -10.20
CA SER A 12 -11.04 -4.61 -10.38
C SER A 12 -10.40 -3.23 -10.19
N LEU A 13 -9.67 -3.07 -9.09
CA LEU A 13 -8.97 -1.84 -8.72
C LEU A 13 -7.71 -1.61 -9.56
N THR A 14 -6.96 -2.67 -9.83
CA THR A 14 -5.70 -2.59 -10.58
C THR A 14 -5.95 -2.12 -12.01
N LEU A 15 -7.00 -2.63 -12.65
CA LEU A 15 -7.40 -2.20 -13.99
C LEU A 15 -7.76 -0.72 -14.02
N ALA A 16 -8.56 -0.25 -13.06
CA ALA A 16 -8.99 1.15 -12.99
C ALA A 16 -7.80 2.12 -12.89
N VAL A 17 -6.79 1.80 -12.08
CA VAL A 17 -5.67 2.72 -11.81
C VAL A 17 -4.51 2.61 -12.82
N THR A 18 -4.61 1.71 -13.80
CA THR A 18 -3.53 1.48 -14.79
C THR A 18 -3.85 1.96 -16.22
N GLU A 19 -5.02 2.56 -16.44
CA GLU A 19 -5.37 3.25 -17.69
C GLU A 19 -4.36 4.36 -18.05
N ASP A 20 -4.00 4.50 -19.33
CA ASP A 20 -2.90 5.39 -19.76
C ASP A 20 -3.21 6.88 -19.53
N SER A 21 -4.47 7.30 -19.66
CA SER A 21 -4.94 8.65 -19.33
C SER A 21 -4.73 8.99 -17.84
N VAL A 22 -4.90 7.99 -16.97
CA VAL A 22 -4.71 8.10 -15.52
C VAL A 22 -3.23 8.15 -15.19
N ARG A 23 -2.39 7.37 -15.89
CA ARG A 23 -0.93 7.35 -15.68
C ARG A 23 -0.28 8.71 -15.94
N THR A 24 -0.73 9.43 -16.97
CA THR A 24 -0.18 10.76 -17.28
C THR A 24 -0.53 11.80 -16.21
N ARG A 25 -1.80 11.86 -15.79
CA ARG A 25 -2.23 12.75 -14.70
C ARG A 25 -1.55 12.40 -13.38
N LYS A 26 -1.41 11.11 -13.09
CA LYS A 26 -0.72 10.61 -11.91
C LYS A 26 0.72 11.10 -11.82
N ARG A 27 1.47 11.16 -12.93
CA ARG A 27 2.84 11.71 -12.94
C ARG A 27 2.87 13.19 -12.54
N LEU A 28 1.92 13.98 -13.05
CA LEU A 28 1.80 15.40 -12.69
C LEU A 28 1.44 15.58 -11.21
N VAL A 29 0.46 14.83 -10.71
CA VAL A 29 0.04 14.86 -9.30
C VAL A 29 1.15 14.41 -8.35
N MET A 30 2.06 13.55 -8.81
CA MET A 30 3.22 13.12 -8.03
C MET A 30 4.35 14.15 -7.99
N PHE A 31 4.51 14.99 -9.02
CA PHE A 31 5.65 15.92 -9.11
C PHE A 31 5.53 17.09 -8.12
N VAL A 32 4.35 17.71 -8.06
CA VAL A 32 4.13 18.93 -7.25
C VAL A 32 4.35 18.71 -5.74
N PRO A 33 3.82 17.64 -5.11
CA PRO A 33 3.97 17.42 -3.68
C PRO A 33 5.41 17.25 -3.22
N GLY A 34 6.28 16.67 -4.07
CA GLY A 34 7.70 16.55 -3.75
C GLY A 34 8.39 17.92 -3.64
N LEU A 35 8.09 18.84 -4.57
CA LEU A 35 8.61 20.20 -4.52
C LEU A 35 8.06 20.99 -3.33
N VAL A 36 6.76 20.86 -3.05
CA VAL A 36 6.14 21.51 -1.89
C VAL A 36 6.76 20.98 -0.60
N ALA A 37 6.93 19.67 -0.46
CA ALA A 37 7.57 19.06 0.71
C ALA A 37 9.02 19.54 0.88
N PHE A 38 9.77 19.71 -0.21
CA PHE A 38 11.12 20.29 -0.17
C PHE A 38 11.10 21.76 0.30
N ALA A 39 10.18 22.58 -0.21
CA ALA A 39 10.05 23.97 0.19
C ALA A 39 9.66 24.08 1.69
N VAL A 40 8.71 23.26 2.14
CA VAL A 40 8.32 23.18 3.56
C VAL A 40 9.49 22.73 4.43
N TYR A 41 10.26 21.72 3.99
CA TYR A 41 11.47 21.30 4.70
C TYR A 41 12.47 22.44 4.85
N ARG A 42 12.75 23.17 3.76
CA ARG A 42 13.67 24.33 3.77
C ARG A 42 13.19 25.42 4.72
N ALA A 43 11.90 25.75 4.70
CA ALA A 43 11.32 26.75 5.59
C ALA A 43 11.37 26.30 7.06
N ALA A 44 10.95 25.06 7.35
CA ALA A 44 10.89 24.51 8.70
C ALA A 44 12.28 24.41 9.36
N LYS A 45 13.35 24.20 8.57
CA LYS A 45 14.73 24.17 9.07
C LYS A 45 15.14 25.47 9.78
N HIS A 46 14.52 26.62 9.46
CA HIS A 46 14.84 27.89 10.10
C HIS A 46 14.27 28.05 11.52
N GLY A 47 13.25 27.28 11.89
CA GLY A 47 12.54 27.44 13.17
C GLY A 47 12.31 26.16 13.97
N MET A 48 12.60 24.98 13.41
CA MET A 48 12.34 23.69 14.06
C MET A 48 13.61 22.82 14.09
N SER A 49 13.79 22.07 15.18
CA SER A 49 14.86 21.07 15.27
C SER A 49 14.47 19.81 14.48
N LEU A 50 14.72 19.84 13.17
CA LEU A 50 14.50 18.70 12.27
C LEU A 50 15.56 17.59 12.43
N ALA A 51 16.45 17.70 13.42
CA ALA A 51 17.35 16.63 13.86
C ALA A 51 16.65 15.66 14.83
N GLU A 52 15.53 16.06 15.42
CA GLU A 52 14.72 15.18 16.25
C GLU A 52 13.78 14.34 15.36
N PRO A 53 13.85 12.99 15.41
CA PRO A 53 13.07 12.15 14.51
C PRO A 53 11.56 12.33 14.68
N VAL A 54 11.07 12.53 15.91
CA VAL A 54 9.63 12.69 16.18
C VAL A 54 9.11 13.98 15.54
N THR A 55 9.84 15.09 15.69
CA THR A 55 9.49 16.38 15.09
C THR A 55 9.45 16.29 13.57
N LEU A 56 10.44 15.62 12.95
CA LEU A 56 10.45 15.33 11.52
C LEU A 56 9.23 14.50 11.09
N LEU A 57 8.91 13.43 11.82
CA LEU A 57 7.80 12.53 11.49
C LEU A 57 6.45 13.24 11.60
N LEU A 58 6.26 14.08 12.63
CA LEU A 58 5.06 14.91 12.78
C LEU A 58 4.91 15.88 11.60
N LEU A 59 5.98 16.60 11.25
CA LEU A 59 5.96 17.51 10.11
C LEU A 59 5.66 16.77 8.79
N SER A 60 6.34 15.65 8.54
CA SER A 60 6.11 14.82 7.35
C SER A 60 4.68 14.29 7.29
N GLY A 61 4.12 13.87 8.43
CA GLY A 61 2.72 13.46 8.55
C GLY A 61 1.75 14.58 8.22
N LEU A 62 1.99 15.81 8.70
CA LEU A 62 1.15 16.98 8.41
C LEU A 62 1.21 17.38 6.94
N VAL A 63 2.41 17.42 6.34
CA VAL A 63 2.58 17.69 4.90
C VAL A 63 1.88 16.61 4.07
N SER A 64 2.01 15.35 4.47
CA SER A 64 1.34 14.23 3.82
C SER A 64 -0.19 14.29 3.95
N LEU A 65 -0.71 14.80 5.07
CA LEU A 65 -2.14 15.02 5.28
C LEU A 65 -2.72 16.05 4.29
N VAL A 66 -2.06 17.20 4.16
CA VAL A 66 -2.45 18.24 3.16
C VAL A 66 -2.31 17.68 1.75
N THR A 67 -1.24 16.95 1.48
CA THR A 67 -1.00 16.31 0.19
C THR A 67 -2.10 15.31 -0.17
N ALA A 68 -2.52 14.48 0.79
CA ALA A 68 -3.54 13.46 0.57
C ALA A 68 -4.89 14.08 0.18
N ILE A 69 -5.34 15.13 0.87
CA ILE A 69 -6.64 15.75 0.57
C ILE A 69 -6.64 16.47 -0.77
N CYS A 70 -5.55 17.15 -1.12
CA CYS A 70 -5.38 17.77 -2.42
C CYS A 70 -5.37 16.73 -3.55
N ALA A 71 -4.56 15.67 -3.42
CA ALA A 71 -4.47 14.64 -4.43
C ALA A 71 -5.77 13.82 -4.56
N TYR A 72 -6.44 13.52 -3.44
CA TYR A 72 -7.75 12.86 -3.43
C TYR A 72 -8.80 13.69 -4.16
N ARG A 73 -8.86 15.01 -3.89
CA ARG A 73 -9.75 15.93 -4.60
C ARG A 73 -9.50 15.87 -6.12
N VAL A 74 -8.24 15.94 -6.53
CA VAL A 74 -7.88 15.89 -7.97
C VAL A 74 -8.33 14.57 -8.59
N GLY A 75 -8.16 13.44 -7.91
CA GLY A 75 -8.67 12.15 -8.37
C GLY A 75 -10.20 12.08 -8.42
N ARG A 76 -10.87 12.70 -7.44
CA ARG A 76 -12.33 12.68 -7.30
C ARG A 76 -13.05 13.59 -8.30
N GLY A 77 -12.38 14.66 -8.77
CA GLY A 77 -12.89 15.60 -9.76
C GLY A 77 -13.99 16.53 -9.24
N VAL A 78 -14.02 16.84 -7.93
CA VAL A 78 -15.05 17.70 -7.31
C VAL A 78 -14.44 18.89 -6.57
N PRO A 79 -15.17 20.01 -6.37
CA PRO A 79 -14.72 21.12 -5.52
C PRO A 79 -14.57 20.70 -4.06
N PHE A 80 -13.64 21.33 -3.32
CA PHE A 80 -13.41 21.05 -1.89
C PHE A 80 -14.68 21.18 -1.05
N ALA A 81 -15.51 22.19 -1.31
CA ALA A 81 -16.75 22.44 -0.56
C ALA A 81 -17.74 21.26 -0.65
N GLN A 82 -17.71 20.51 -1.75
CA GLN A 82 -18.63 19.39 -1.98
C GLN A 82 -18.04 18.04 -1.56
N LEU A 83 -16.77 17.99 -1.16
CA LEU A 83 -16.06 16.74 -0.90
C LEU A 83 -16.66 16.00 0.31
N VAL A 84 -16.95 16.75 1.39
CA VAL A 84 -17.55 16.19 2.61
C VAL A 84 -18.99 15.78 2.39
N SER A 85 -19.77 16.57 1.64
CA SER A 85 -21.17 16.22 1.33
C SER A 85 -21.28 15.05 0.36
N ALA A 86 -20.37 14.91 -0.60
CA ALA A 86 -20.41 13.87 -1.62
C ALA A 86 -19.89 12.50 -1.11
N ASP A 87 -18.83 12.50 -0.31
CA ASP A 87 -18.14 11.26 0.10
C ASP A 87 -18.23 10.95 1.60
N GLY A 88 -18.75 11.90 2.39
CA GLY A 88 -19.01 11.77 3.82
C GLY A 88 -17.79 12.05 4.71
N ALA A 89 -18.02 12.70 5.86
CA ALA A 89 -16.96 13.09 6.81
C ALA A 89 -16.10 11.92 7.29
N ARG A 90 -16.69 10.73 7.46
CA ARG A 90 -15.96 9.52 7.88
C ARG A 90 -14.87 9.13 6.88
N ARG A 91 -15.15 9.21 5.59
CA ARG A 91 -14.19 8.83 4.53
C ARG A 91 -13.09 9.87 4.40
N ILE A 92 -13.45 11.14 4.44
CA ILE A 92 -12.48 12.24 4.42
C ILE A 92 -11.56 12.17 5.65
N GLY A 93 -12.12 11.91 6.83
CA GLY A 93 -11.34 11.66 8.04
C GLY A 93 -10.40 10.46 7.88
N TRP A 94 -10.84 9.36 7.26
CA TRP A 94 -9.98 8.22 6.96
C TRP A 94 -8.85 8.56 5.97
N ILE A 95 -9.14 9.32 4.91
CA ILE A 95 -8.11 9.76 3.95
C ILE A 95 -7.08 10.65 4.65
N LEU A 96 -7.51 11.63 5.42
CA LEU A 96 -6.62 12.56 6.13
C LEU A 96 -5.77 11.84 7.18
N ALA A 97 -6.41 11.09 8.07
CA ALA A 97 -5.73 10.46 9.20
C ALA A 97 -4.94 9.22 8.79
N TRP A 98 -5.54 8.29 8.04
CA TRP A 98 -4.92 7.02 7.72
C TRP A 98 -4.01 7.08 6.50
N ILE A 99 -4.46 7.68 5.39
CA ILE A 99 -3.69 7.76 4.13
C ILE A 99 -2.72 8.94 4.13
N GLY A 100 -3.13 10.08 4.66
CA GLY A 100 -2.29 11.26 4.78
C GLY A 100 -1.28 11.11 5.89
N PHE A 101 -1.74 11.14 7.13
CA PHE A 101 -0.85 11.21 8.29
C PHE A 101 -0.14 9.89 8.59
N VAL A 102 -0.88 8.84 8.99
CA VAL A 102 -0.28 7.57 9.46
C VAL A 102 0.56 6.92 8.37
N TYR A 103 0.05 6.83 7.14
CA TYR A 103 0.80 6.23 6.04
C TYR A 103 2.01 7.09 5.61
N GLY A 104 1.90 8.42 5.66
CA GLY A 104 3.04 9.33 5.44
C GLY A 104 4.16 9.11 6.45
N VAL A 105 3.82 8.99 7.74
CA VAL A 105 4.78 8.67 8.81
C VAL A 105 5.41 7.29 8.59
N GLN A 106 4.61 6.27 8.26
CA GLN A 106 5.14 4.93 7.95
C GLN A 106 6.15 4.97 6.81
N LEU A 107 5.84 5.67 5.71
CA LEU A 107 6.77 5.81 4.59
C LEU A 107 8.02 6.62 4.95
N SER A 108 7.91 7.58 5.85
CA SER A 108 9.06 8.34 6.36
C SER A 108 10.00 7.43 7.14
N LEU A 109 9.45 6.60 8.04
CA LEU A 109 10.21 5.58 8.77
C LEU A 109 10.87 4.57 7.83
N LEU A 110 10.16 4.13 6.79
CA LEU A 110 10.71 3.26 5.75
C LEU A 110 11.95 3.88 5.10
N VAL A 111 11.87 5.16 4.70
CA VAL A 111 12.97 5.87 4.04
C VAL A 111 14.16 5.99 4.99
N LEU A 112 13.93 6.42 6.24
CA LEU A 112 14.99 6.56 7.22
C LEU A 112 15.68 5.21 7.51
N ALA A 113 14.90 4.15 7.72
CA ALA A 113 15.43 2.80 7.95
C ALA A 113 16.22 2.27 6.75
N LEU A 114 15.77 2.54 5.52
CA LEU A 114 16.47 2.14 4.31
C LEU A 114 17.80 2.87 4.16
N LEU A 115 17.85 4.18 4.44
CA LEU A 115 19.09 4.95 4.38
C LEU A 115 20.09 4.50 5.46
N TRP A 116 19.61 4.25 6.67
CA TRP A 116 20.41 3.66 7.74
C TRP A 116 21.01 2.31 7.36
N LEU A 117 20.22 1.45 6.71
CA LEU A 117 20.67 0.13 6.23
C LEU A 117 21.82 0.22 5.21
N VAL A 118 21.83 1.29 4.39
CA VAL A 118 22.86 1.55 3.38
C VAL A 118 24.04 2.37 3.96
N GLY A 119 24.02 2.66 5.27
CA GLY A 119 25.07 3.39 5.98
C GLY A 119 24.93 4.91 5.96
N TYR A 120 23.86 5.45 5.38
CA TYR A 120 23.56 6.89 5.38
C TYR A 120 22.62 7.24 6.54
N ASP A 121 23.18 7.23 7.75
CA ASP A 121 22.42 7.36 8.99
C ASP A 121 21.93 8.79 9.25
N TYR A 122 20.64 8.92 9.53
CA TYR A 122 20.00 10.17 9.96
C TYR A 122 20.60 10.75 11.24
N ALA A 123 21.06 9.92 12.18
CA ALA A 123 21.69 10.42 13.41
C ALA A 123 23.04 11.12 13.14
N LYS A 124 23.72 10.75 12.05
CA LYS A 124 25.04 11.30 11.67
C LYS A 124 24.92 12.43 10.65
N HIS A 125 24.00 12.29 9.71
CA HIS A 125 23.75 13.27 8.65
C HIS A 125 22.25 13.57 8.60
N PRO A 126 21.71 14.43 9.47
CA PRO A 126 20.25 14.60 9.58
C PRO A 126 19.62 15.23 8.33
N ASP A 127 20.33 16.12 7.64
CA ASP A 127 19.75 16.95 6.59
C ASP A 127 19.28 16.19 5.34
N GLY A 128 20.10 15.27 4.82
CA GLY A 128 19.78 14.51 3.61
C GLY A 128 18.62 13.52 3.80
N PRO A 129 18.70 12.61 4.79
CA PRO A 129 17.65 11.67 5.15
C PRO A 129 16.35 12.36 5.56
N ALA A 130 16.39 13.47 6.31
CA ALA A 130 15.18 14.21 6.67
C ALA A 130 14.45 14.76 5.44
N MET A 131 15.20 15.35 4.52
CA MET A 131 14.65 15.87 3.27
C MET A 131 14.02 14.73 2.44
N MET A 132 14.73 13.60 2.28
CA MET A 132 14.20 12.43 1.56
C MET A 132 12.96 11.84 2.24
N ALA A 133 12.96 11.76 3.57
CA ALA A 133 11.85 11.29 4.39
C ALA A 133 10.64 12.26 4.42
N MET A 134 10.76 13.44 3.83
CA MET A 134 9.63 14.35 3.57
C MET A 134 9.13 14.23 2.13
N ILE A 135 10.05 14.25 1.16
CA ILE A 135 9.73 14.30 -0.27
C ILE A 135 9.13 12.98 -0.76
N ILE A 136 9.80 11.86 -0.46
CA ILE A 136 9.42 10.53 -0.97
C ILE A 136 8.04 10.10 -0.42
N PRO A 137 7.76 10.24 0.89
CA PRO A 137 6.45 9.93 1.46
C PRO A 137 5.34 10.80 0.87
N SER A 138 5.54 12.12 0.78
CA SER A 138 4.54 13.03 0.21
C SER A 138 4.18 12.66 -1.23
N THR A 139 5.17 12.33 -2.05
CA THR A 139 4.96 11.88 -3.43
C THR A 139 4.18 10.57 -3.51
N ALA A 140 4.49 9.62 -2.64
CA ALA A 140 3.80 8.32 -2.59
C ALA A 140 2.38 8.43 -2.03
N VAL A 141 2.15 9.28 -1.03
CA VAL A 141 0.84 9.59 -0.46
C VAL A 141 -0.04 10.26 -1.50
N ALA A 142 0.47 11.24 -2.25
CA ALA A 142 -0.25 11.89 -3.34
C ALA A 142 -0.74 10.88 -4.37
N ARG A 143 0.16 9.98 -4.78
CA ARG A 143 -0.15 8.92 -5.73
C ARG A 143 -1.32 8.05 -5.26
N ASP A 144 -1.23 7.54 -4.05
CA ASP A 144 -2.20 6.58 -3.52
C ASP A 144 -3.54 7.28 -3.21
N ALA A 145 -3.51 8.52 -2.69
CA ALA A 145 -4.71 9.32 -2.45
C ALA A 145 -5.44 9.69 -3.76
N PHE A 146 -4.70 10.04 -4.81
CA PHE A 146 -5.25 10.25 -6.15
C PHE A 146 -5.92 9.00 -6.71
N GLU A 147 -5.26 7.83 -6.62
CA GLU A 147 -5.84 6.56 -7.07
C GLU A 147 -7.15 6.23 -6.34
N ILE A 148 -7.19 6.45 -5.01
CA ILE A 148 -8.41 6.26 -4.21
C ILE A 148 -9.52 7.25 -4.63
N GLY A 149 -9.17 8.51 -4.90
CA GLY A 149 -10.11 9.52 -5.41
C GLY A 149 -10.69 9.15 -6.77
N TYR A 150 -9.85 8.66 -7.67
CA TYR A 150 -10.26 8.22 -9.01
C TYR A 150 -11.18 7.00 -8.97
N VAL A 151 -10.87 6.01 -8.15
CA VAL A 151 -11.75 4.85 -7.92
C VAL A 151 -13.12 5.30 -7.43
N ARG A 152 -13.17 6.30 -6.53
CA ARG A 152 -14.44 6.84 -6.04
C ARG A 152 -15.21 7.62 -7.11
N TRP A 153 -14.51 8.36 -7.97
CA TRP A 153 -15.14 9.01 -9.12
C TRP A 153 -15.76 7.99 -10.08
N LEU A 154 -15.07 6.88 -10.36
CA LEU A 154 -15.60 5.79 -11.18
C LEU A 154 -16.84 5.14 -10.55
N GLU A 155 -16.82 4.92 -9.23
CA GLU A 155 -17.96 4.40 -8.48
C GLU A 155 -19.18 5.32 -8.59
N ALA A 156 -18.98 6.63 -8.40
CA ALA A 156 -20.02 7.64 -8.55
C ALA A 156 -20.52 7.76 -10.00
N SER A 157 -19.70 7.38 -10.97
CA SER A 157 -20.03 7.37 -12.41
C SER A 157 -20.71 6.08 -12.86
N GLY A 158 -21.12 5.21 -11.92
CA GLY A 158 -21.89 4.00 -12.19
C GLY A 158 -21.07 2.74 -12.45
N ARG A 159 -19.75 2.73 -12.17
CA ARG A 159 -18.94 1.49 -12.13
C ARG A 159 -18.86 0.95 -10.70
N PRO A 160 -19.69 -0.03 -10.31
CA PRO A 160 -19.64 -0.55 -8.94
C PRO A 160 -18.32 -1.28 -8.65
N PHE A 161 -17.73 -1.00 -7.49
CA PHE A 161 -16.60 -1.75 -6.97
C PHE A 161 -17.03 -2.55 -5.75
N VAL A 162 -16.78 -3.86 -5.78
CA VAL A 162 -17.10 -4.76 -4.68
C VAL A 162 -16.30 -4.41 -3.44
N THR A 163 -15.02 -4.06 -3.64
CA THR A 163 -14.07 -3.76 -2.58
C THR A 163 -13.56 -2.34 -2.71
N PHE A 164 -13.87 -1.51 -1.72
CA PHE A 164 -13.20 -0.23 -1.54
C PHE A 164 -12.03 -0.39 -0.55
N PRO A 165 -10.86 0.24 -0.80
CA PRO A 165 -9.67 0.07 0.04
C PRO A 165 -9.72 0.86 1.38
N ASP A 166 -10.87 0.95 2.06
CA ASP A 166 -11.06 1.67 3.33
C ASP A 166 -10.88 0.80 4.60
N GLY A 167 -10.55 -0.48 4.41
CA GLY A 167 -10.38 -1.44 5.51
C GLY A 167 -11.69 -1.86 6.20
N ALA A 168 -12.87 -1.45 5.70
CA ALA A 168 -14.14 -1.95 6.22
C ALA A 168 -14.27 -3.45 6.02
N GLY A 169 -13.87 -3.96 4.84
CA GLY A 169 -13.88 -5.40 4.56
C GLY A 169 -12.94 -6.20 5.48
N LEU A 170 -11.77 -5.65 5.83
CA LEU A 170 -10.86 -6.31 6.77
C LEU A 170 -11.46 -6.35 8.18
N ARG A 171 -12.06 -5.25 8.64
CA ARG A 171 -12.73 -5.20 9.94
C ARG A 171 -13.91 -6.16 10.01
N ALA A 172 -14.68 -6.31 8.93
CA ALA A 172 -15.76 -7.29 8.85
C ALA A 172 -15.22 -8.73 8.92
N LEU A 173 -14.09 -9.02 8.27
CA LEU A 173 -13.40 -10.32 8.39
C LEU A 173 -12.90 -10.57 9.82
N LEU A 174 -12.29 -9.57 10.45
CA LEU A 174 -11.81 -9.65 11.83
C LEU A 174 -12.95 -9.72 12.87
N ALA A 175 -14.15 -9.25 12.55
CA ALA A 175 -15.32 -9.46 13.40
C ALA A 175 -15.82 -10.93 13.34
N ARG A 176 -15.37 -11.70 12.35
CA ARG A 176 -15.76 -13.09 12.11
C ARG A 176 -14.52 -13.96 11.96
N VAL A 177 -13.60 -13.87 12.93
CA VAL A 177 -12.35 -14.66 12.89
C VAL A 177 -12.70 -16.13 12.79
N THR A 178 -12.30 -16.73 11.67
CA THR A 178 -12.40 -18.18 11.48
C THR A 178 -11.17 -18.87 12.08
N PRO A 179 -11.28 -20.12 12.53
CA PRO A 179 -10.13 -20.91 12.96
C PRO A 179 -9.04 -20.99 11.87
N ALA A 180 -9.44 -21.03 10.60
CA ALA A 180 -8.52 -21.00 9.48
C ALA A 180 -7.71 -19.69 9.42
N LEU A 181 -8.36 -18.52 9.54
CA LEU A 181 -7.67 -17.24 9.57
C LEU A 181 -6.71 -17.15 10.77
N ALA A 182 -7.18 -17.53 11.96
CA ALA A 182 -6.36 -17.54 13.17
C ALA A 182 -5.14 -18.46 13.02
N GLY A 183 -5.33 -19.65 12.45
CA GLY A 183 -4.25 -20.61 12.18
C GLY A 183 -3.18 -20.05 11.24
N TRP A 184 -3.57 -19.37 10.15
CA TRP A 184 -2.59 -18.76 9.23
C TRP A 184 -1.84 -17.57 9.85
N VAL A 185 -2.53 -16.75 10.64
CA VAL A 185 -1.87 -15.66 11.37
C VAL A 185 -0.88 -16.22 12.39
N ALA A 186 -1.30 -17.21 13.18
CA ALA A 186 -0.43 -17.88 14.15
C ALA A 186 0.77 -18.55 13.48
N ALA A 187 0.58 -19.23 12.35
CA ALA A 187 1.66 -19.82 11.57
C ALA A 187 2.65 -18.77 11.05
N GLY A 188 2.15 -17.62 10.58
CA GLY A 188 2.99 -16.49 10.17
C GLY A 188 3.82 -15.92 11.31
N VAL A 189 3.21 -15.69 12.46
CA VAL A 189 3.90 -15.19 13.67
C VAL A 189 4.94 -16.20 14.13
N ALA A 190 4.53 -17.44 14.41
CA ALA A 190 5.41 -18.48 14.94
C ALA A 190 6.55 -18.82 13.97
N GLY A 191 6.27 -18.93 12.67
CA GLY A 191 7.27 -19.20 11.65
C GLY A 191 8.34 -18.11 11.58
N CYS A 192 7.94 -16.83 11.57
CA CYS A 192 8.89 -15.73 11.50
C CYS A 192 9.66 -15.52 12.80
N VAL A 193 9.02 -15.70 13.97
CA VAL A 193 9.68 -15.66 15.29
C VAL A 193 10.74 -16.75 15.39
N SER A 194 10.37 -18.01 15.13
CA SER A 194 11.28 -19.14 15.22
C SER A 194 12.48 -18.98 14.29
N LEU A 195 12.24 -18.53 13.06
CA LEU A 195 13.29 -18.29 12.08
C LEU A 195 14.21 -17.13 12.48
N SER A 196 13.65 -16.06 13.05
CA SER A 196 14.42 -14.92 13.56
C SER A 196 15.32 -15.32 14.73
N LEU A 197 14.79 -16.11 15.69
CA LEU A 197 15.55 -16.61 16.83
C LEU A 197 16.66 -17.58 16.40
N LEU A 198 16.35 -18.49 15.47
CA LEU A 198 17.35 -19.41 14.92
C LEU A 198 18.47 -18.66 14.19
N LEU A 199 18.13 -17.64 13.41
CA LEU A 199 19.11 -16.82 12.72
C LEU A 199 19.96 -15.98 13.70
N ALA A 200 19.37 -15.51 14.81
CA ALA A 200 20.11 -14.79 15.84
C ALA A 200 21.18 -15.65 16.53
N ALA A 201 21.03 -16.98 16.52
CA ALA A 201 22.06 -17.91 17.00
C ALA A 201 23.20 -18.13 15.99
N LEU A 202 22.98 -17.82 14.70
CA LEU A 202 23.90 -18.11 13.60
C LEU A 202 24.64 -16.87 13.08
N VAL A 203 24.01 -15.70 13.17
CA VAL A 203 24.53 -14.44 12.61
C VAL A 203 24.52 -13.36 13.69
N SER A 204 25.68 -12.73 13.89
CA SER A 204 25.87 -11.59 14.80
C SER A 204 26.64 -10.47 14.09
N GLY A 205 26.63 -9.27 14.68
CA GLY A 205 27.30 -8.09 14.14
C GLY A 205 26.46 -7.29 13.14
N ASP A 206 27.11 -6.39 12.40
CA ASP A 206 26.43 -5.38 11.57
C ASP A 206 25.57 -5.97 10.44
N MET A 207 25.94 -7.15 9.93
CA MET A 207 25.17 -7.85 8.89
C MET A 207 23.92 -8.56 9.43
N ALA A 208 23.75 -8.66 10.74
CA ALA A 208 22.62 -9.36 11.34
C ALA A 208 21.28 -8.74 10.95
N VAL A 209 21.19 -7.41 10.85
CA VAL A 209 19.93 -6.73 10.49
C VAL A 209 19.54 -7.02 9.03
N LEU A 210 20.54 -7.04 8.13
CA LEU A 210 20.35 -7.39 6.72
C LEU A 210 19.91 -8.85 6.57
N ALA A 211 20.59 -9.77 7.26
CA ALA A 211 20.25 -11.18 7.25
C ALA A 211 18.84 -11.43 7.82
N GLN A 212 18.51 -10.81 8.96
CA GLN A 212 17.19 -10.87 9.57
C GLN A 212 16.11 -10.33 8.64
N GLY A 213 16.33 -9.15 8.05
CA GLY A 213 15.42 -8.58 7.07
C GLY A 213 15.21 -9.50 5.88
N ALA A 214 16.26 -10.03 5.26
CA ALA A 214 16.14 -10.92 4.10
C ALA A 214 15.36 -12.19 4.44
N VAL A 215 15.74 -12.89 5.51
CA VAL A 215 15.16 -14.18 5.89
C VAL A 215 13.71 -14.04 6.34
N VAL A 216 13.41 -13.06 7.21
CA VAL A 216 12.05 -12.80 7.70
C VAL A 216 11.12 -12.39 6.55
N THR A 217 11.59 -11.58 5.60
CA THR A 217 10.74 -11.09 4.51
C THR A 217 10.45 -12.17 3.48
N MET A 218 11.42 -13.05 3.19
CA MET A 218 11.19 -14.26 2.40
C MET A 218 10.17 -15.18 3.09
N ALA A 219 10.32 -15.44 4.38
CA ALA A 219 9.39 -16.29 5.13
C ALA A 219 7.97 -15.71 5.18
N ALA A 220 7.83 -14.43 5.54
CA ALA A 220 6.55 -13.74 5.58
C ALA A 220 5.89 -13.65 4.20
N GLY A 221 6.67 -13.44 3.13
CA GLY A 221 6.20 -13.47 1.75
C GLY A 221 5.66 -14.84 1.34
N THR A 222 6.36 -15.91 1.72
CA THR A 222 5.95 -17.31 1.47
C THR A 222 4.68 -17.67 2.25
N VAL A 223 4.62 -17.39 3.55
CA VAL A 223 3.41 -17.64 4.35
C VAL A 223 2.24 -16.80 3.83
N GLY A 224 2.50 -15.54 3.44
CA GLY A 224 1.50 -14.68 2.82
C GLY A 224 0.93 -15.27 1.52
N LEU A 225 1.77 -15.81 0.63
CA LEU A 225 1.31 -16.48 -0.59
C LEU A 225 0.39 -17.66 -0.27
N LEU A 226 0.76 -18.50 0.70
CA LEU A 226 -0.06 -19.65 1.10
C LEU A 226 -1.39 -19.20 1.74
N ALA A 227 -1.34 -18.19 2.61
CA ALA A 227 -2.52 -17.60 3.24
C ALA A 227 -3.47 -16.99 2.20
N PHE A 228 -2.94 -16.39 1.12
CA PHE A 228 -3.74 -15.88 0.01
C PHE A 228 -4.56 -16.98 -0.68
N PHE A 229 -3.95 -18.14 -0.98
CA PHE A 229 -4.69 -19.26 -1.54
C PHE A 229 -5.70 -19.85 -0.55
N ALA A 230 -5.36 -19.89 0.74
CA ALA A 230 -6.31 -20.31 1.78
C ALA A 230 -7.50 -19.37 1.94
N GLY A 231 -7.33 -18.07 1.69
CA GLY A 231 -8.41 -17.09 1.63
C GLY A 231 -9.34 -17.28 0.42
N GLN A 232 -8.87 -18.01 -0.61
CA GLN A 232 -9.53 -18.49 -1.83
C GLN A 232 -10.94 -19.10 -1.71
N GLY A 233 -11.34 -19.43 -0.49
CA GLY A 233 -12.11 -20.63 -0.18
C GLY A 233 -13.55 -20.65 -0.66
N ASN A 234 -13.77 -21.38 -1.76
CA ASN A 234 -15.04 -21.99 -2.14
C ASN A 234 -14.91 -23.53 -2.27
N GLY A 235 -14.41 -24.20 -1.22
CA GLY A 235 -14.41 -25.68 -1.13
C GLY A 235 -13.20 -26.43 -1.69
N ALA A 236 -12.19 -25.78 -2.27
CA ALA A 236 -10.92 -26.43 -2.64
C ALA A 236 -9.88 -26.27 -1.53
N ALA A 237 -9.12 -27.34 -1.24
CA ALA A 237 -7.93 -27.22 -0.40
C ALA A 237 -6.95 -26.22 -1.05
N TRP A 238 -6.36 -25.33 -0.25
CA TRP A 238 -5.40 -24.32 -0.73
C TRP A 238 -4.26 -24.92 -1.57
N THR A 239 -3.94 -26.20 -1.33
CA THR A 239 -3.00 -27.02 -2.09
C THR A 239 -3.40 -27.19 -3.56
N ALA A 240 -4.69 -27.36 -3.85
CA ALA A 240 -5.21 -27.48 -5.21
C ALA A 240 -5.14 -26.15 -5.99
N GLY A 241 -5.39 -25.03 -5.30
CA GLY A 241 -5.19 -23.69 -5.87
C GLY A 241 -3.72 -23.42 -6.18
N LEU A 242 -2.82 -23.83 -5.29
CA LEU A 242 -1.38 -23.71 -5.48
C LEU A 242 -0.86 -24.57 -6.64
N SER A 243 -1.26 -25.85 -6.71
CA SER A 243 -0.80 -26.79 -7.72
C SER A 243 -1.31 -26.50 -9.13
N SER A 244 -2.50 -25.89 -9.24
CA SER A 244 -3.08 -25.48 -10.52
C SER A 244 -2.53 -24.14 -11.05
N THR A 245 -1.77 -23.41 -10.24
CA THR A 245 -1.21 -22.11 -10.62
C THR A 245 0.16 -22.27 -11.25
N ARG A 246 0.42 -21.53 -12.34
CA ARG A 246 1.73 -21.57 -13.02
C ARG A 246 2.83 -20.99 -12.13
N TRP A 247 4.01 -21.60 -12.16
CA TRP A 247 5.20 -21.14 -11.43
C TRP A 247 5.50 -19.65 -11.63
N ASN A 248 5.40 -19.14 -12.86
CA ASN A 248 5.63 -17.72 -13.14
C ASN A 248 4.65 -16.79 -12.41
N GLU A 249 3.40 -17.21 -12.21
CA GLU A 249 2.40 -16.43 -11.46
C GLU A 249 2.68 -16.48 -9.96
N LEU A 250 3.12 -17.64 -9.45
CA LEU A 250 3.53 -17.81 -8.05
C LEU A 250 4.74 -16.96 -7.71
N VAL A 251 5.79 -17.03 -8.53
CA VAL A 251 7.01 -16.21 -8.36
C VAL A 251 6.67 -14.73 -8.49
N LYS A 252 5.81 -14.36 -9.44
CA LYS A 252 5.35 -12.97 -9.59
C LYS A 252 4.67 -12.50 -8.31
N PHE A 253 3.71 -13.25 -7.76
CA PHE A 253 3.01 -12.89 -6.52
C PHE A 253 3.95 -12.88 -5.30
N TRP A 254 4.82 -13.87 -5.21
CA TRP A 254 5.78 -14.01 -4.12
C TRP A 254 6.77 -12.84 -4.09
N TRP A 255 7.34 -12.49 -5.25
CA TRP A 255 8.20 -11.31 -5.40
C TRP A 255 7.41 -10.02 -5.14
N TRP A 256 6.22 -9.93 -5.75
CA TRP A 256 5.32 -8.80 -5.64
C TRP A 256 3.84 -9.25 -5.68
N PRO A 257 3.06 -9.08 -4.59
CA PRO A 257 3.32 -8.21 -3.45
C PRO A 257 4.15 -8.82 -2.30
N GLY A 258 4.36 -10.13 -2.24
CA GLY A 258 4.80 -10.83 -1.03
C GLY A 258 6.06 -10.23 -0.37
N LEU A 259 7.20 -10.35 -1.04
CA LEU A 259 8.51 -9.93 -0.55
C LEU A 259 8.56 -8.41 -0.39
N ALA A 260 8.14 -7.65 -1.41
CA ALA A 260 8.19 -6.19 -1.38
C ALA A 260 7.43 -5.57 -0.20
N PHE A 261 6.22 -6.04 0.11
CA PHE A 261 5.46 -5.52 1.23
C PHE A 261 5.96 -6.05 2.58
N ALA A 262 6.40 -7.31 2.66
CA ALA A 262 7.05 -7.83 3.86
C ALA A 262 8.28 -6.99 4.23
N SER A 263 9.17 -6.69 3.27
CA SER A 263 10.34 -5.83 3.49
C SER A 263 9.93 -4.43 3.90
N THR A 264 8.86 -3.90 3.31
CA THR A 264 8.34 -2.59 3.69
C THR A 264 7.87 -2.58 5.16
N TYR A 265 7.05 -3.54 5.59
CA TYR A 265 6.59 -3.61 6.97
C TYR A 265 7.75 -3.81 7.95
N TYR A 266 8.71 -4.68 7.59
CA TYR A 266 9.89 -4.92 8.40
C TYR A 266 10.68 -3.63 8.63
N LEU A 267 11.02 -2.90 7.56
CA LEU A 267 11.79 -1.65 7.66
C LEU A 267 11.04 -0.55 8.39
N VAL A 268 9.71 -0.46 8.25
CA VAL A 268 8.91 0.51 9.02
C VAL A 268 8.97 0.22 10.51
N LEU A 269 8.87 -1.06 10.92
CA LEU A 269 8.96 -1.45 12.32
C LEU A 269 10.37 -1.23 12.87
N VAL A 270 11.42 -1.59 12.10
CA VAL A 270 12.81 -1.29 12.45
C VAL A 270 13.03 0.21 12.62
N GLY A 271 12.54 1.03 11.68
CA GLY A 271 12.60 2.49 11.79
C GLY A 271 11.84 3.01 13.01
N GLY A 272 10.70 2.41 13.34
CA GLY A 272 9.97 2.72 14.58
C GLY A 272 10.79 2.43 15.84
N CYS A 273 11.44 1.26 15.90
CA CYS A 273 12.33 0.91 17.00
C CYS A 273 13.50 1.88 17.12
N LEU A 274 14.19 2.18 16.01
CA LEU A 274 15.38 3.04 15.99
C LEU A 274 15.06 4.51 16.30
N TYR A 275 14.03 5.07 15.65
CA TYR A 275 13.81 6.52 15.63
C TYR A 275 12.71 7.00 16.56
N VAL A 276 11.74 6.14 16.91
CA VAL A 276 10.65 6.51 17.82
C VAL A 276 10.92 5.96 19.22
N LEU A 277 11.22 4.67 19.33
CA LEU A 277 11.50 4.03 20.62
C LEU A 277 12.94 4.23 21.09
N LYS A 278 13.83 4.74 20.22
CA LYS A 278 15.26 4.95 20.48
C LYS A 278 15.96 3.67 20.99
N GLN A 279 15.52 2.52 20.52
CA GLN A 279 16.06 1.21 20.88
C GLN A 279 17.08 0.76 19.84
N PRO A 280 18.30 0.38 20.24
CA PRO A 280 19.26 -0.22 19.32
C PRO A 280 18.74 -1.60 18.86
N MET A 281 18.85 -1.87 17.56
CA MET A 281 18.52 -3.18 16.97
C MET A 281 19.62 -4.21 17.27
N SER A 282 19.83 -4.51 18.55
CA SER A 282 20.84 -5.45 19.03
C SER A 282 20.24 -6.63 19.81
N SER A 283 18.99 -6.52 20.27
CA SER A 283 18.37 -7.60 21.05
C SER A 283 17.65 -8.64 20.16
N PRO A 284 17.93 -9.93 20.35
CA PRO A 284 17.21 -11.01 19.64
C PRO A 284 15.70 -10.95 19.85
N GLY A 285 15.26 -10.53 21.05
CA GLY A 285 13.84 -10.38 21.37
C GLY A 285 13.14 -9.30 20.54
N LEU A 286 13.80 -8.16 20.28
CA LEU A 286 13.24 -7.11 19.40
C LEU A 286 13.14 -7.61 17.96
N PHE A 287 14.17 -8.30 17.44
CA PHE A 287 14.11 -8.90 16.11
C PHE A 287 12.98 -9.91 15.97
N ALA A 288 12.84 -10.80 16.96
CA ALA A 288 11.77 -11.79 16.99
C ALA A 288 10.38 -11.12 17.05
N GLY A 289 10.21 -10.08 17.87
CA GLY A 289 8.97 -9.31 17.95
C GLY A 289 8.60 -8.65 16.62
N VAL A 290 9.56 -7.97 15.98
CA VAL A 290 9.38 -7.38 14.64
C VAL A 290 9.03 -8.46 13.62
N ALA A 291 9.75 -9.59 13.61
CA ALA A 291 9.51 -10.69 12.70
C ALA A 291 8.11 -11.29 12.86
N GLY A 292 7.66 -11.51 14.10
CA GLY A 292 6.33 -11.99 14.42
C GLY A 292 5.24 -11.06 13.92
N LEU A 293 5.39 -9.74 14.14
CA LEU A 293 4.44 -8.74 13.65
C LEU A 293 4.36 -8.73 12.12
N VAL A 294 5.50 -8.75 11.42
CA VAL A 294 5.52 -8.81 9.94
C VAL A 294 4.86 -10.08 9.44
N GLY A 295 5.21 -11.24 10.00
CA GLY A 295 4.64 -12.53 9.62
C GLY A 295 3.13 -12.59 9.81
N GLY A 296 2.64 -12.14 10.97
CA GLY A 296 1.20 -12.08 11.28
C GLY A 296 0.43 -11.12 10.38
N VAL A 297 0.95 -9.90 10.16
CA VAL A 297 0.31 -8.91 9.29
C VAL A 297 0.28 -9.37 7.83
N MET A 298 1.37 -9.95 7.32
CA MET A 298 1.43 -10.46 5.96
C MET A 298 0.45 -11.63 5.76
N ALA A 299 0.40 -12.58 6.69
CA ALA A 299 -0.57 -13.67 6.65
C ALA A 299 -2.02 -13.14 6.65
N LEU A 300 -2.35 -12.22 7.58
CA LEU A 300 -3.68 -11.62 7.68
C LEU A 300 -4.09 -10.89 6.40
N TYR A 301 -3.22 -10.02 5.89
CA TYR A 301 -3.52 -9.20 4.72
C TYR A 301 -3.63 -10.03 3.46
N CYS A 302 -2.74 -11.01 3.25
CA CYS A 302 -2.82 -11.89 2.10
C CYS A 302 -4.05 -12.81 2.17
N TYR A 303 -4.39 -13.36 3.33
CA TYR A 303 -5.64 -14.10 3.52
C TYR A 303 -6.86 -13.25 3.17
N TYR A 304 -6.91 -12.03 3.68
CA TYR A 304 -7.97 -11.07 3.36
C TYR A 304 -8.07 -10.79 1.85
N LEU A 305 -6.94 -10.58 1.17
CA LEU A 305 -6.93 -10.36 -0.28
C LEU A 305 -7.44 -11.57 -1.05
N GLY A 306 -7.09 -12.78 -0.60
CA GLY A 306 -7.63 -14.03 -1.15
C GLY A 306 -9.14 -14.08 -1.03
N HIS A 307 -9.65 -13.80 0.16
CA HIS A 307 -11.09 -13.77 0.45
C HIS A 307 -11.83 -12.75 -0.41
N ARG A 308 -11.29 -11.54 -0.59
CA ARG A 308 -11.90 -10.51 -1.45
C ARG A 308 -11.85 -10.87 -2.93
N ARG A 309 -10.76 -11.49 -3.39
CA ARG A 309 -10.64 -11.97 -4.77
C ARG A 309 -11.69 -13.04 -5.08
N ASP A 310 -11.92 -13.96 -4.15
CA ASP A 310 -12.95 -14.97 -4.31
C ASP A 310 -14.36 -14.36 -4.36
N ILE A 311 -14.67 -13.37 -3.51
CA ILE A 311 -15.93 -12.61 -3.61
C ILE A 311 -16.08 -11.93 -4.99
N GLU A 312 -15.01 -11.31 -5.52
CA GLU A 312 -15.04 -10.69 -6.86
C GLU A 312 -15.29 -11.72 -7.98
N ASN A 313 -14.70 -12.92 -7.87
CA ASN A 313 -14.89 -13.99 -8.85
C ASN A 313 -16.32 -14.56 -8.87
N ARG A 314 -17.02 -14.52 -7.73
CA ARG A 314 -18.39 -15.04 -7.60
C ARG A 314 -19.47 -14.09 -8.14
N GLN A 315 -19.14 -12.83 -8.44
CA GLN A 315 -20.12 -11.88 -8.94
C GLN A 315 -20.36 -12.02 -10.46
N PRO A 316 -21.62 -11.92 -10.92
CA PRO A 316 -21.94 -11.90 -12.34
C PRO A 316 -21.31 -10.65 -12.99
N GLY A 317 -20.46 -10.86 -14.02
CA GLY A 317 -19.64 -9.81 -14.64
C GLY A 317 -18.21 -9.69 -14.12
N GLY A 318 -17.78 -10.57 -13.21
CA GLY A 318 -16.39 -10.71 -12.79
C GLY A 318 -15.46 -10.98 -13.99
N VAL A 319 -14.29 -10.33 -14.03
CA VAL A 319 -13.33 -10.48 -15.12
C VAL A 319 -12.82 -11.94 -15.12
N PRO A 320 -13.06 -12.73 -16.19
CA PRO A 320 -12.58 -14.09 -16.26
C PRO A 320 -11.07 -14.16 -16.06
N SER A 321 -10.61 -15.09 -15.22
CA SER A 321 -9.20 -15.33 -14.90
C SER A 321 -8.32 -15.50 -16.14
N ALA A 322 -8.90 -15.99 -17.25
CA ALA A 322 -8.23 -16.15 -18.53
C ALA A 322 -7.90 -14.82 -19.24
N LEU A 323 -8.71 -13.77 -19.06
CA LEU A 323 -8.51 -12.47 -19.69
C LEU A 323 -7.46 -11.60 -19.00
N LEU A 324 -7.09 -11.95 -17.75
CA LEU A 324 -6.00 -11.32 -17.00
C LEU A 324 -4.63 -11.99 -17.25
N ARG A 325 -4.57 -13.07 -18.03
CA ARG A 325 -3.36 -13.89 -18.26
C ARG A 325 -2.53 -13.50 -19.48
N CYS A 326 -3.01 -12.62 -20.35
CA CYS A 326 -2.30 -12.22 -21.56
C CYS A 326 -2.03 -10.70 -21.58
N PRO A 327 -0.76 -10.25 -21.41
CA PRO A 327 -0.43 -8.82 -21.46
C PRO A 327 -0.76 -8.17 -22.82
N PHE A 328 -0.88 -8.97 -23.88
CA PHE A 328 -1.26 -8.51 -25.23
C PHE A 328 -2.79 -8.34 -25.43
N VAL A 329 -3.64 -9.04 -24.65
CA VAL A 329 -5.11 -8.98 -24.76
C VAL A 329 -5.71 -7.86 -23.91
N MET A 330 -5.00 -7.38 -22.88
CA MET A 330 -5.39 -6.20 -22.09
C MET A 330 -5.52 -4.93 -22.95
N GLY A 331 -4.69 -4.79 -23.99
CA GLY A 331 -4.80 -3.68 -24.95
C GLY A 331 -5.95 -3.79 -25.95
N ILE A 332 -6.40 -5.01 -26.26
CA ILE A 332 -7.51 -5.27 -27.19
C ILE A 332 -8.86 -5.22 -26.46
N LEU A 333 -8.95 -5.73 -25.23
CA LEU A 333 -10.16 -5.61 -24.41
C LEU A 333 -10.41 -4.19 -23.90
N GLY A 334 -9.36 -3.38 -23.74
CA GLY A 334 -9.52 -1.92 -23.59
C GLY A 334 -10.29 -1.33 -24.77
N LYS A 335 -9.87 -1.65 -26.00
CA LYS A 335 -10.50 -1.19 -27.25
C LYS A 335 -11.88 -1.80 -27.50
N SER A 336 -12.11 -3.07 -27.17
CA SER A 336 -13.42 -3.73 -27.36
C SER A 336 -14.44 -3.30 -26.31
N ARG A 337 -14.02 -2.99 -25.08
CA ARG A 337 -14.89 -2.42 -24.05
C ARG A 337 -15.15 -0.93 -24.31
N GLU A 338 -14.19 -0.20 -24.88
CA GLU A 338 -14.41 1.12 -25.49
C GLU A 338 -15.32 1.06 -26.72
N ALA A 339 -15.38 -0.05 -27.47
CA ALA A 339 -16.32 -0.18 -28.59
C ALA A 339 -17.76 -0.46 -28.10
N ILE A 340 -17.92 -1.26 -27.03
CA ILE A 340 -19.24 -1.60 -26.47
C ILE A 340 -19.76 -0.49 -25.53
N ALA A 341 -18.87 0.24 -24.85
CA ALA A 341 -19.22 1.36 -23.98
C ALA A 341 -18.92 2.74 -24.60
N GLY A 342 -18.40 2.79 -25.84
CA GLY A 342 -17.93 4.03 -26.50
C GLY A 342 -19.04 5.00 -26.85
N THR A 343 -20.26 4.52 -27.01
CA THR A 343 -21.44 5.39 -27.17
C THR A 343 -21.88 6.04 -25.86
N ALA A 344 -21.54 5.47 -24.70
CA ALA A 344 -21.90 6.02 -23.38
C ALA A 344 -20.73 6.76 -22.66
N LEU A 345 -19.47 6.38 -22.93
CA LEU A 345 -18.29 6.91 -22.22
C LEU A 345 -17.53 8.02 -22.97
N SER A 346 -17.71 8.17 -24.28
CA SER A 346 -17.17 9.31 -25.03
C SER A 346 -17.72 10.65 -24.50
N GLY A 347 -18.97 10.63 -24.00
CA GLY A 347 -19.56 11.77 -23.27
C GLY A 347 -18.91 12.01 -21.90
N SER A 348 -18.71 10.97 -21.08
CA SER A 348 -18.24 11.12 -19.69
C SER A 348 -16.75 11.48 -19.56
N ALA A 349 -15.88 10.98 -20.43
CA ALA A 349 -14.46 11.37 -20.43
C ALA A 349 -14.29 12.83 -20.91
N ALA A 350 -15.04 13.25 -21.94
CA ALA A 350 -15.09 14.63 -22.39
C ALA A 350 -15.71 15.58 -21.35
N VAL A 351 -16.66 15.11 -20.54
CA VAL A 351 -17.25 15.86 -19.42
C VAL A 351 -16.28 15.97 -18.24
N PHE A 352 -15.47 14.94 -17.96
CA PHE A 352 -14.40 15.04 -16.96
C PHE A 352 -13.34 16.08 -17.39
N ASP A 353 -12.96 16.10 -18.66
CA ASP A 353 -12.04 17.14 -19.19
C ASP A 353 -12.67 18.54 -19.14
N LYS A 354 -13.94 18.69 -19.54
CA LYS A 354 -14.67 19.98 -19.47
C LYS A 354 -14.86 20.48 -18.03
N ASN A 355 -15.17 19.61 -17.07
CA ASN A 355 -15.32 20.01 -15.66
C ASN A 355 -13.97 20.31 -15.00
N SER A 356 -12.89 19.66 -15.42
CA SER A 356 -11.55 19.98 -14.94
C SER A 356 -11.05 21.35 -15.44
N GLN A 357 -11.39 21.73 -16.68
CA GLN A 357 -11.08 23.05 -17.24
C GLN A 357 -11.90 24.18 -16.60
N ARG A 358 -13.14 23.93 -16.19
CA ARG A 358 -13.98 24.92 -15.47
C ARG A 358 -13.61 25.10 -14.00
N ALA A 359 -12.95 24.12 -13.39
CA ALA A 359 -12.49 24.21 -12.00
C ALA A 359 -11.12 24.90 -11.85
N SER A 360 -10.44 25.21 -12.97
CA SER A 360 -9.16 25.91 -13.05
C SER A 360 -9.26 27.38 -13.53
N SER A 361 -10.47 27.89 -13.75
CA SER A 361 -10.78 29.31 -14.00
C SER A 361 -11.45 29.93 -12.78
#